data_AF-A0A0D2ZZF5-F1
#
_entry.id   AF-A0A0D2ZZF5-F1
#
_cell.length_a   1.000
_cell.length_b   1.000
_cell.length_c   1.000
_cell.angle_alpha   90.00
_cell.angle_beta   90.00
_cell.angle_gamma   90.00
#
_symmetry.space_group_name_H-M   'P 1'
#
loop_
_entity.id
_entity.type
_entity.pdbx_description
1 polymer ?
#
loop_
_entity_poly.entity_id
_entity_poly.type
_entity_poly.pdbx_seq_one_letter_code
_entity_poly.pdbx_strand_id
1 'polypeptide(L)'
;VRSNGNGKVGFLSNRQRANVALTRARHCLWVVGNETTLALSGSIWGKLISEARSRGCFFEAADEKNLRDAMNEALLEDVSSSFGTLSIGRNKGRGGW
;
A
#
# COMPACT_ATOMS: atom_id res chain seq x y z
N VAL A 1 9.76 -1.09 8.41
CA VAL A 1 10.23 -1.32 7.03
C VAL A 1 11.71 -1.70 7.06
N ARG A 2 12.18 -2.64 6.22
CA ARG A 2 13.57 -3.13 6.20
C ARG A 2 14.08 -3.17 4.75
N SER A 3 15.29 -2.67 4.53
CA SER A 3 16.02 -2.76 3.26
C SER A 3 17.50 -2.93 3.57
N ASN A 4 18.11 -4.04 3.15
CA ASN A 4 19.55 -4.29 3.26
C ASN A 4 19.97 -5.45 2.34
N GLY A 5 21.23 -5.42 1.88
CA GLY A 5 21.79 -6.47 1.01
C GLY A 5 21.97 -7.83 1.69
N ASN A 6 21.87 -7.91 3.02
CA ASN A 6 22.04 -9.15 3.78
C ASN A 6 20.72 -9.90 4.03
N GLY A 7 19.58 -9.44 3.49
CA GLY A 7 18.28 -10.10 3.67
C GLY A 7 17.74 -10.06 5.10
N LYS A 8 18.29 -9.24 5.99
CA LYS A 8 17.87 -9.20 7.40
C LYS A 8 16.53 -8.48 7.53
N VAL A 9 15.47 -9.26 7.70
CA VAL A 9 14.10 -8.74 7.91
C VAL A 9 13.74 -8.63 9.39
N GLY A 10 14.55 -9.21 10.29
CA GLY A 10 14.38 -9.16 11.74
C GLY A 10 13.00 -9.66 12.17
N PHE A 11 12.25 -8.83 12.87
CA PHE A 11 10.91 -9.12 13.39
C PHE A 11 9.86 -9.59 12.35
N LEU A 12 10.14 -9.42 11.07
CA LEU A 12 9.29 -9.92 9.98
C LEU A 12 9.51 -11.43 9.72
N SER A 13 10.62 -12.04 10.15
CA SER A 13 10.84 -13.48 9.96
C SER A 13 9.89 -14.36 10.79
N ASN A 14 9.23 -13.78 11.79
CA ASN A 14 8.25 -14.47 12.64
C ASN A 14 6.97 -14.78 11.84
N ARG A 15 6.67 -16.09 11.71
CA ARG A 15 5.50 -16.62 11.00
C ARG A 15 4.16 -16.14 11.55
N GLN A 16 3.99 -16.07 12.88
CA GLN A 16 2.72 -15.64 13.48
C GLN A 16 2.38 -14.21 13.07
N ARG A 17 3.40 -13.36 12.97
CA ARG A 17 3.22 -11.97 12.54
C ARG A 17 2.92 -11.83 11.06
N ALA A 18 3.58 -12.63 10.23
CA ALA A 18 3.25 -12.69 8.81
C ALA A 18 1.80 -13.15 8.61
N ASN A 19 1.35 -14.17 9.33
CA ASN A 19 -0.03 -14.65 9.24
C ASN A 19 -1.04 -13.55 9.58
N VAL A 20 -0.80 -12.81 10.68
CA VAL A 20 -1.65 -11.66 11.03
C VAL A 20 -1.62 -10.64 9.89
N ALA A 21 -0.45 -10.19 9.44
CA ALA A 21 -0.36 -9.16 8.39
C ALA A 21 -1.09 -9.57 7.09
N LEU A 22 -0.92 -10.82 6.65
CA LEU A 22 -1.47 -11.31 5.38
C LEU A 22 -2.99 -11.58 5.43
N THR A 23 -3.58 -11.83 6.60
CA THR A 23 -5.00 -12.20 6.73
C THR A 23 -5.92 -11.06 7.14
N ARG A 24 -5.40 -9.84 7.31
CA ARG A 24 -6.21 -8.66 7.65
C ARG A 24 -6.96 -8.05 6.46
N ALA A 25 -6.49 -8.32 5.24
CA ALA A 25 -7.11 -7.82 4.03
C ALA A 25 -8.46 -8.50 3.78
N ARG A 26 -9.53 -7.71 3.60
CA ARG A 26 -10.88 -8.23 3.29
C ARG A 26 -11.19 -8.26 1.80
N HIS A 27 -10.65 -7.32 1.03
CA HIS A 27 -10.97 -7.12 -0.38
C HIS A 27 -9.75 -7.23 -1.28
N CYS A 28 -8.62 -6.64 -0.86
CA CYS A 28 -7.38 -6.70 -1.61
C CYS A 28 -6.18 -6.63 -0.66
N LEU A 29 -5.08 -7.31 -0.99
CA LEU A 29 -3.83 -7.30 -0.26
C LEU A 29 -2.71 -6.81 -1.18
N TRP A 30 -2.09 -5.69 -0.81
CA TRP A 30 -0.88 -5.17 -1.45
C TRP A 30 0.29 -5.27 -0.49
N VAL A 31 1.40 -5.83 -0.95
CA VAL A 31 2.63 -5.95 -0.17
C VAL A 31 3.71 -5.11 -0.85
N VAL A 32 4.08 -4.00 -0.22
CA VAL A 32 5.11 -3.09 -0.73
C VAL A 32 6.37 -3.24 0.12
N GLY A 33 7.52 -3.46 -0.52
CA GLY A 33 8.79 -3.63 0.17
C GLY A 33 9.97 -3.79 -0.78
N ASN A 34 11.18 -3.83 -0.21
CA ASN A 34 12.39 -4.09 -0.98
C ASN A 34 12.47 -5.59 -1.32
N GLU A 35 12.36 -5.90 -2.61
CA GLU A 35 12.39 -7.27 -3.12
C GLU A 35 13.64 -8.02 -2.66
N THR A 36 14.83 -7.49 -2.94
CA THR A 36 16.11 -8.15 -2.64
C THR A 36 16.20 -8.57 -1.18
N THR A 37 15.79 -7.68 -0.26
CA THR A 37 15.83 -7.93 1.18
C THR A 37 14.84 -9.02 1.60
N LEU A 38 13.63 -9.01 1.05
CA LEU A 38 12.59 -9.97 1.41
C LEU A 38 12.85 -11.35 0.78
N ALA A 39 13.34 -11.39 -0.47
CA ALA A 39 13.70 -12.59 -1.19
C ALA A 39 14.85 -13.34 -0.50
N LEU A 40 15.90 -12.60 -0.10
CA LEU A 40 17.08 -13.16 0.58
C LEU A 40 16.86 -13.46 2.08
N SER A 41 15.66 -13.22 2.61
CA SER A 41 15.40 -13.32 4.04
C SER A 41 15.39 -14.74 4.62
N GLY A 42 15.36 -15.77 3.78
CA GLY A 42 15.21 -17.17 4.21
C GLY A 42 13.90 -17.44 4.97
N SER A 43 12.91 -16.55 4.86
CA SER A 43 11.67 -16.59 5.63
C SER A 43 10.45 -16.80 4.74
N ILE A 44 9.25 -16.77 5.34
CA ILE A 44 7.98 -16.85 4.60
C ILE A 44 7.84 -15.74 3.55
N TRP A 45 8.48 -14.58 3.75
CA TRP A 45 8.47 -13.48 2.78
C TRP A 45 9.20 -13.81 1.48
N GLY A 46 10.27 -14.61 1.55
CA GLY A 46 10.95 -15.08 0.34
C GLY A 46 10.06 -16.03 -0.47
N LYS A 47 9.33 -16.92 0.22
CA LYS A 47 8.33 -17.79 -0.43
C LYS A 47 7.18 -16.97 -1.02
N LEU A 48 6.70 -15.95 -0.32
CA LEU A 48 5.64 -15.06 -0.80
C LEU A 48 6.05 -14.36 -2.11
N ILE A 49 7.29 -13.89 -2.22
CA ILE A 49 7.80 -13.27 -3.46
C ILE A 49 7.88 -14.29 -4.60
N SER A 50 8.38 -15.49 -4.33
CA SER A 50 8.43 -16.57 -5.33
C SER A 50 7.03 -16.92 -5.86
N GLU A 51 6.06 -17.04 -4.95
CA GLU A 51 4.65 -17.28 -5.30
C GLU A 51 4.07 -16.11 -6.12
N ALA A 52 4.30 -14.86 -5.71
CA ALA A 52 3.81 -13.69 -6.42
C ALA A 52 4.35 -13.63 -7.87
N ARG A 53 5.63 -13.96 -8.07
CA ARG A 53 6.22 -14.10 -9.41
C ARG A 53 5.57 -15.22 -10.22
N SER A 54 5.39 -16.40 -9.62
CA SER A 54 4.77 -17.53 -10.31
C SER A 54 3.33 -17.25 -10.76
N ARG A 55 2.62 -16.39 -10.00
CA ARG A 55 1.24 -15.97 -10.29
C ARG A 55 1.16 -14.74 -11.19
N GLY A 56 2.29 -14.16 -11.60
CA GLY A 56 2.34 -12.95 -12.41
C GLY A 56 1.86 -11.68 -11.69
N CYS A 57 1.89 -11.65 -10.35
CA CYS A 57 1.44 -10.52 -9.53
C CYS A 57 2.58 -9.85 -8.74
N PHE A 58 3.82 -10.02 -9.21
CA PHE A 58 4.98 -9.27 -8.73
C PHE A 58 5.26 -8.12 -9.70
N PHE A 59 5.34 -6.91 -9.16
CA PHE A 59 5.45 -5.69 -9.96
C PHE A 59 6.56 -4.79 -9.41
N GLU A 60 7.36 -4.25 -10.32
CA GLU A 60 8.34 -3.23 -9.96
C GLU A 60 7.65 -1.86 -9.92
N ALA A 61 7.70 -1.22 -8.74
CA ALA A 61 6.99 0.05 -8.53
C ALA A 61 7.50 1.19 -9.42
N ALA A 62 8.75 1.11 -9.91
CA ALA A 62 9.31 2.11 -10.81
C ALA A 62 8.73 2.01 -12.24
N ASP A 63 8.38 0.80 -12.68
CA ASP A 63 7.97 0.53 -14.07
C ASP A 63 6.45 0.44 -14.25
N GLU A 64 5.70 0.22 -13.17
CA GLU A 64 4.24 0.10 -13.25
C GLU A 64 3.51 1.44 -13.33
N LYS A 65 3.23 1.87 -14.58
CA LYS A 65 2.37 3.02 -14.87
C LYS A 65 0.98 2.87 -14.22
N ASN A 66 0.40 1.67 -14.22
CA ASN A 66 -0.93 1.43 -13.65
C ASN A 66 -0.95 1.61 -12.12
N LEU A 67 0.11 1.20 -11.43
CA LEU A 67 0.23 1.41 -9.98
C LEU A 67 0.36 2.90 -9.67
N ARG A 68 1.15 3.62 -10.45
CA ARG A 68 1.30 5.07 -10.33
C ARG A 68 -0.03 5.78 -10.59
N ASP A 69 -0.75 5.39 -11.62
CA ASP A 69 -2.04 5.96 -11.99
C ASP A 69 -3.10 5.66 -10.91
N ALA A 70 -3.18 4.43 -10.39
CA ALA A 70 -4.08 4.07 -9.29
C ALA A 70 -3.75 4.80 -7.97
N MET A 71 -2.46 4.97 -7.64
CA MET A 71 -2.04 5.77 -6.50
C MET A 71 -2.43 7.25 -6.67
N ASN A 72 -2.29 7.79 -7.87
CA ASN A 72 -2.68 9.17 -8.17
C ASN A 72 -4.20 9.36 -8.09
N GLU A 73 -5.00 8.42 -8.61
CA GLU A 73 -6.46 8.47 -8.50
C GLU A 73 -6.93 8.41 -7.05
N ALA A 74 -6.39 7.46 -6.26
CA ALA A 74 -6.72 7.38 -4.83
C ALA A 74 -6.36 8.67 -4.08
N LEU A 75 -5.23 9.30 -4.42
CA LEU A 75 -4.84 10.59 -3.84
C LEU A 75 -5.78 11.74 -4.26
N LEU A 76 -6.23 11.75 -5.51
CA LEU A 76 -7.16 12.76 -6.03
C LEU A 76 -8.55 12.63 -5.39
N GLU A 77 -9.04 11.41 -5.16
CA GLU A 77 -10.29 11.17 -4.44
C GLU A 77 -10.24 11.70 -3.00
N ASP A 78 -9.15 11.43 -2.27
CA ASP A 78 -8.94 11.92 -0.91
C ASP A 78 -8.85 13.46 -0.83
N VAL A 79 -8.16 14.08 -1.79
CA VAL A 79 -8.04 15.54 -1.88
C VAL A 79 -9.40 16.17 -2.21
N SER A 80 -10.14 15.62 -3.16
CA SER A 80 -11.46 16.12 -3.55
C SER A 80 -12.46 16.03 -2.39
N SER A 81 -12.46 14.91 -1.66
CA SER A 81 -13.24 14.72 -0.44
C SER A 81 -12.92 15.78 0.62
N SER A 82 -11.64 16.07 0.83
CA SER A 82 -11.17 17.04 1.83
C SER A 82 -11.55 18.49 1.49
N PHE A 83 -11.60 18.85 0.21
CA PHE A 83 -12.04 20.18 -0.23
C PHE A 83 -13.57 20.32 -0.29
N GLY A 84 -14.31 19.23 -0.55
CA GLY A 84 -15.77 19.23 -0.52
C GLY A 84 -16.37 19.58 0.85
N THR A 85 -15.72 19.17 1.94
CA THR A 85 -16.08 19.54 3.32
C THR A 85 -15.72 20.99 3.69
N LEU A 86 -14.85 21.65 2.93
CA LEU A 86 -14.41 23.03 3.16
C LEU A 86 -15.25 24.10 2.45
N SER A 87 -16.37 23.73 1.81
CA SER A 87 -17.29 24.71 1.25
C SER A 87 -17.97 25.52 2.37
N ILE A 88 -17.33 26.61 2.77
CA ILE A 88 -17.87 27.59 3.72
C ILE A 88 -19.16 28.16 3.11
N GLY A 89 -20.26 27.99 3.83
CA GLY A 89 -21.59 28.44 3.42
C GLY A 89 -21.58 29.96 3.18
N ARG A 90 -21.90 30.39 1.96
CA ARG A 90 -22.29 31.77 1.67
C ARG A 90 -23.52 32.09 2.49
N ASN A 91 -23.34 32.84 3.57
CA ASN A 91 -24.43 33.36 4.38
C ASN A 91 -25.33 34.22 3.48
N LYS A 92 -26.52 33.68 3.15
CA LYS A 92 -27.50 34.33 2.31
C LYS A 92 -28.19 35.37 3.19
N GLY A 93 -27.91 36.64 2.92
CA GLY A 93 -28.50 37.79 3.61
C GLY A 93 -30.02 37.62 3.77
N ARG A 94 -30.48 37.70 5.01
CA ARG A 94 -31.89 37.95 5.33
C ARG A 94 -32.02 39.43 5.66
N GLY A 95 -32.42 40.20 4.65
CA GLY A 95 -33.20 41.41 4.87
C GLY A 95 -34.65 41.03 5.14
N GLY A 96 -35.34 41.80 5.98
CA GLY A 96 -36.78 41.71 6.14
C GLY A 96 -37.26 42.05 7.55
N TRP A 97 -37.57 43.34 7.74
CA TRP A 97 -38.46 44.02 8.71
C TRP A 97 -38.36 43.68 10.19
#